data_AF-A0A2E9BQQ6-F1
#
_entry.id   AF-A0A2E9BQQ6-F1
#
_cell.length_a   1.000
_cell.length_b   1.000
_cell.length_c   1.000
_cell.angle_alpha   90.00
_cell.angle_beta   90.00
_cell.angle_gamma   90.00
#
_symmetry.space_group_name_H-M   'P 1'
#
loop_
_entity.id
_entity.type
_entity.pdbx_description
1 polymer ?
#
loop_
_entity_poly.entity_id
_entity_poly.type
_entity_poly.pdbx_seq_one_letter_code
_entity_poly.pdbx_strand_id
1 'polypeptide(L)'
;MKVGSRLALNVFLWAAAIPLLNLGVTWLDRREIVPVSGSIAAGSLVFLLAWAVAIYVWCVPRAADGPKRFGYLLAFLLGMSLIAFGAGWLAFWATVAVFGL
;
A
#
# COMPACT_ATOMS: atom_id res chain seq x y z
N MET A 1 -17.20 -15.33 1.72
CA MET A 1 -15.71 -15.39 1.67
C MET A 1 -15.16 -15.63 3.06
N LYS A 2 -14.14 -16.49 3.20
CA LYS A 2 -13.43 -16.68 4.48
C LYS A 2 -12.66 -15.40 4.84
N VAL A 3 -12.51 -15.09 6.14
CA VAL A 3 -11.79 -13.88 6.61
C VAL A 3 -10.39 -13.79 6.00
N GLY A 4 -9.67 -14.92 5.93
CA GLY A 4 -8.34 -14.99 5.31
C GLY A 4 -8.32 -14.62 3.81
N SER A 5 -9.31 -15.07 3.03
CA SER A 5 -9.39 -14.69 1.60
C SER A 5 -9.70 -13.20 1.39
N ARG A 6 -10.49 -12.60 2.30
CA ARG A 6 -10.80 -11.17 2.25
C ARG A 6 -9.56 -10.34 2.60
N LEU A 7 -8.79 -10.77 3.61
CA LEU A 7 -7.53 -10.15 3.97
C LEU A 7 -6.53 -10.20 2.80
N ALA A 8 -6.29 -11.40 2.25
CA ALA A 8 -5.35 -11.59 1.16
C ALA A 8 -5.69 -10.73 -0.07
N LEU A 9 -6.97 -10.68 -0.46
CA LEU A 9 -7.42 -9.84 -1.57
C LEU A 9 -7.19 -8.36 -1.31
N ASN A 10 -7.54 -7.86 -0.11
CA ASN A 10 -7.35 -6.46 0.22
C ASN A 10 -5.86 -6.07 0.28
N VAL A 11 -5.03 -6.93 0.86
CA VAL A 11 -3.57 -6.72 0.90
C VAL A 11 -2.99 -6.72 -0.52
N PHE A 12 -3.46 -7.61 -1.39
CA PHE A 12 -3.04 -7.64 -2.79
C PHE A 12 -3.46 -6.39 -3.56
N LEU A 13 -4.71 -5.94 -3.41
CA LEU A 13 -5.21 -4.71 -4.03
C LEU A 13 -4.44 -3.48 -3.52
N TRP A 14 -4.19 -3.42 -2.21
CA TRP A 14 -3.38 -2.38 -1.61
C TRP A 14 -1.95 -2.38 -2.15
N ALA A 15 -1.33 -3.54 -2.28
CA ALA A 15 0.01 -3.68 -2.83
C ALA A 15 0.08 -3.28 -4.30
N ALA A 16 -0.92 -3.67 -5.10
CA ALA A 16 -1.02 -3.31 -6.52
C ALA A 16 -1.28 -1.80 -6.72
N ALA A 17 -1.94 -1.14 -5.76
CA ALA A 17 -2.17 0.30 -5.83
C ALA A 17 -0.87 1.09 -5.75
N ILE A 18 0.16 0.61 -5.06
CA ILE A 18 1.46 1.30 -4.94
C ILE A 18 2.09 1.57 -6.32
N PRO A 19 2.39 0.56 -7.17
CA PRO A 19 2.95 0.80 -8.49
C PRO A 19 1.98 1.52 -9.43
N LEU A 20 0.67 1.29 -9.31
CA LEU A 20 -0.33 1.99 -10.14
C LEU A 20 -0.40 3.49 -9.83
N LEU A 21 -0.40 3.86 -8.55
CA LEU A 21 -0.35 5.27 -8.13
C LEU A 21 0.97 5.91 -8.56
N ASN A 22 2.09 5.20 -8.39
CA ASN A 22 3.39 5.70 -8.84
C ASN A 22 3.39 6.00 -10.35
N LEU A 23 3.02 5.00 -11.17
CA LEU A 23 2.97 5.16 -12.63
C LEU A 23 1.97 6.24 -13.05
N GLY A 24 0.79 6.28 -12.44
CA GLY A 24 -0.25 7.26 -12.76
C GLY A 24 0.18 8.69 -12.45
N VAL A 25 0.81 8.90 -11.29
CA VAL A 25 1.34 10.21 -10.90
C VAL A 25 2.52 10.61 -11.80
N THR A 26 3.47 9.71 -12.06
CA THR A 26 4.58 9.98 -12.99
C THR A 26 4.09 10.30 -14.41
N TRP A 27 3.04 9.62 -14.87
CA TRP A 27 2.45 9.87 -16.17
C TRP A 27 1.78 11.24 -16.26
N LEU A 28 1.05 11.64 -15.22
CA LEU A 28 0.39 12.96 -15.14
C LEU A 28 1.42 14.10 -15.12
N ASP A 29 2.53 13.88 -14.43
CA ASP A 29 3.65 14.82 -14.34
C ASP A 29 4.35 15.01 -15.67
N ARG A 30 4.68 13.91 -16.37
CA ARG A 30 5.28 13.99 -17.72
C ARG A 30 4.37 14.63 -18.78
N ARG A 31 3.07 14.69 -18.53
CA ARG A 31 2.10 15.38 -19.40
C ARG A 31 1.82 16.82 -18.96
N GLU A 32 2.51 17.31 -17.93
CA GLU A 32 2.32 18.64 -17.34
C GLU A 32 0.86 18.91 -16.89
N ILE A 33 0.07 17.85 -16.66
CA ILE A 33 -1.33 17.97 -16.24
C ILE A 33 -1.39 18.29 -14.75
N VAL A 34 -0.58 17.59 -13.96
CA VAL A 34 -0.44 17.84 -12.52
C VAL A 34 1.02 17.66 -12.14
N PRO A 35 1.71 18.72 -11.66
CA PRO A 35 3.10 18.58 -11.23
C PRO A 35 3.17 17.69 -9.99
N VAL A 36 4.10 16.72 -9.96
CA VAL A 36 4.39 15.97 -8.74
C VAL A 36 4.94 16.94 -7.70
N SER A 37 4.04 17.42 -6.84
CA SER A 37 4.42 18.17 -5.65
C SER A 37 4.55 17.22 -4.47
N GLY A 38 5.33 17.61 -3.46
CA GLY A 38 5.42 16.89 -2.19
C GLY A 38 4.05 16.60 -1.57
N SER A 39 3.05 17.46 -1.83
CA SER A 39 1.68 17.30 -1.37
C SER A 39 0.96 16.09 -1.99
N ILE A 40 1.19 15.77 -3.26
CA ILE A 40 0.56 14.62 -3.94
C ILE A 40 1.19 13.32 -3.44
N ALA A 41 2.52 13.30 -3.28
CA ALA A 41 3.22 12.17 -2.68
C ALA A 41 2.74 11.93 -1.24
N ALA A 42 2.63 13.00 -0.44
CA ALA A 42 2.12 12.92 0.92
C ALA A 42 0.65 12.45 0.95
N GLY A 43 -0.20 12.95 0.07
CA GLY A 43 -1.60 12.51 -0.05
C GLY A 43 -1.74 11.03 -0.40
N SER A 44 -0.93 10.55 -1.35
CA SER A 44 -0.89 9.13 -1.74
C SER A 44 -0.45 8.24 -0.57
N LEU A 45 0.56 8.69 0.19
CA LEU A 45 1.04 7.98 1.37
C LEU A 45 -0.04 7.91 2.45
N VAL A 46 -0.71 9.03 2.76
CA VAL A 46 -1.80 9.09 3.74
C VAL A 46 -2.95 8.17 3.32
N PHE A 47 -3.32 8.17 2.04
CA PHE A 47 -4.34 7.28 1.49
C PHE A 47 -3.98 5.80 1.69
N LEU A 48 -2.75 5.41 1.36
CA LEU A 48 -2.26 4.04 1.53
C LEU A 48 -2.23 3.64 3.01
N LEU A 49 -1.82 4.53 3.92
CA LEU A 49 -1.83 4.28 5.36
C LEU A 49 -3.25 4.11 5.89
N ALA A 50 -4.18 5.00 5.51
CA ALA A 50 -5.58 4.89 5.91
C ALA A 50 -6.21 3.58 5.43
N TRP A 51 -5.90 3.16 4.20
CA TRP A 51 -6.36 1.88 3.68
C TRP A 51 -5.75 0.69 4.44
N ALA A 52 -4.46 0.72 4.76
CA ALA A 52 -3.82 -0.31 5.58
C ALA A 52 -4.47 -0.44 6.98
N VAL A 53 -4.79 0.70 7.61
CA VAL A 53 -5.55 0.73 8.87
C VAL A 53 -6.94 0.12 8.70
N ALA A 54 -7.64 0.44 7.62
CA ALA A 54 -8.93 -0.16 7.32
C ALA A 54 -8.82 -1.69 7.16
N ILE A 55 -7.79 -2.19 6.47
CA ILE A 55 -7.55 -3.64 6.34
C ILE A 55 -7.37 -4.28 7.71
N TYR A 56 -6.56 -3.69 8.59
CA TYR A 56 -6.34 -4.18 9.94
C TYR A 56 -7.65 -4.23 10.74
N VAL A 57 -8.40 -3.12 10.77
CA VAL A 57 -9.64 -2.99 11.55
C VAL A 57 -10.72 -3.96 11.08
N TRP A 58 -10.84 -4.19 9.78
CA TRP A 58 -11.93 -4.98 9.19
C TRP A 58 -11.62 -6.47 9.05
N CYS A 59 -10.34 -6.85 9.03
CA CYS A 59 -9.93 -8.23 8.79
C CYS A 59 -9.21 -8.89 9.96
N VAL A 60 -8.64 -8.13 10.90
CA VAL A 60 -7.99 -8.72 12.09
C VAL A 60 -9.01 -8.80 13.24
N PRO A 61 -9.29 -10.00 13.79
CA PRO A 61 -10.18 -10.15 14.93
C PRO A 61 -9.70 -9.34 16.13
N ARG A 62 -10.61 -8.66 16.84
CA ARG A 62 -10.31 -8.03 18.12
C ARG A 62 -10.00 -9.13 19.15
N ALA A 63 -8.73 -9.47 19.32
CA ALA A 63 -8.30 -10.35 20.40
C ALA A 63 -8.57 -9.67 21.76
N ALA A 64 -9.22 -10.40 22.67
CA ALA A 64 -9.50 -9.92 24.03
C ALA A 64 -8.23 -9.78 24.89
N ASP A 65 -7.22 -10.61 24.61
CA ASP A 65 -5.94 -10.59 25.33
C ASP A 65 -4.98 -9.53 24.74
N GLY A 66 -4.66 -8.51 25.54
CA GLY A 66 -3.72 -7.43 25.20
C GLY A 66 -2.40 -7.88 24.53
N PRO A 67 -1.67 -8.89 25.05
CA PRO A 67 -0.41 -9.33 24.44
C PRO A 67 -0.61 -10.02 23.08
N LYS A 68 -1.68 -10.79 22.89
CA LYS A 68 -1.99 -11.40 21.58
C LYS A 68 -2.34 -10.33 20.54
N ARG A 69 -3.07 -9.29 20.95
CA ARG A 69 -3.39 -8.14 20.08
C ARG A 69 -2.14 -7.41 19.60
N PHE A 70 -1.15 -7.23 20.48
CA PHE A 70 0.13 -6.64 20.11
C PHE A 70 0.90 -7.51 19.11
N GLY A 71 0.93 -8.83 19.32
CA GLY A 71 1.55 -9.77 18.39
C GLY A 71 0.92 -9.72 16.99
N TYR A 72 -0.42 -9.69 16.89
CA TYR A 72 -1.11 -9.54 15.61
C TYR A 72 -0.84 -8.20 14.93
N LEU A 73 -0.78 -7.10 15.69
CA LEU A 73 -0.42 -5.79 15.15
C LEU A 73 1.00 -5.80 14.58
N LEU A 74 1.96 -6.35 15.33
CA LEU A 74 3.36 -6.39 14.90
C LEU A 74 3.54 -7.26 13.65
N ALA A 75 2.92 -8.44 13.63
CA ALA A 75 2.94 -9.32 12.46
C ALA A 75 2.29 -8.67 11.22
N PHE A 76 1.17 -7.95 11.42
CA PHE A 76 0.51 -7.21 10.35
C PHE A 76 1.40 -6.08 9.80
N LEU A 77 2.00 -5.28 10.69
CA LEU A 77 2.89 -4.19 10.29
C LEU A 77 4.12 -4.71 9.54
N LEU A 78 4.79 -5.74 10.06
CA LEU A 78 5.95 -6.35 9.39
C LEU A 78 5.58 -6.91 8.01
N GLY A 79 4.45 -7.61 7.91
CA GLY A 79 3.97 -8.14 6.64
C GLY A 79 3.66 -7.04 5.64
N MET A 80 2.92 -6.00 6.05
CA MET A 80 2.58 -4.87 5.19
C MET A 80 3.83 -4.09 4.75
N SER A 81 4.81 -3.88 5.64
CA SER A 81 6.08 -3.22 5.31
C SER A 81 6.88 -4.01 4.28
N LEU A 82 6.98 -5.33 4.43
CA LEU A 82 7.68 -6.18 3.45
C LEU A 82 7.00 -6.14 2.08
N ILE A 83 5.66 -6.18 2.07
CA ILE A 83 4.87 -6.08 0.84
C ILE A 83 5.01 -4.70 0.21
N ALA A 84 4.98 -3.61 1.00
CA ALA A 84 5.20 -2.25 0.50
C ALA A 84 6.60 -2.11 -0.11
N PHE A 85 7.62 -2.69 0.51
CA PHE A 85 8.97 -2.69 -0.02
C PHE A 85 9.04 -3.39 -1.38
N GLY A 86 8.46 -4.60 -1.48
CA GLY A 86 8.39 -5.34 -2.75
C GLY A 86 7.58 -4.60 -3.82
N ALA A 87 6.47 -3.99 -3.45
CA ALA A 87 5.64 -3.20 -4.36
C ALA A 87 6.34 -1.91 -4.81
N GLY A 88 7.09 -1.25 -3.92
CA GLY A 88 7.92 -0.09 -4.25
C GLY A 88 9.08 -0.45 -5.18
N TRP A 89 9.72 -1.60 -4.96
CA TRP A 89 10.72 -2.14 -5.88
C TRP A 89 10.12 -2.38 -7.28
N LEU A 90 8.95 -3.00 -7.35
CA LEU A 90 8.23 -3.19 -8.62
C LEU A 90 7.82 -1.86 -9.26
N ALA A 91 7.37 -0.88 -8.47
CA ALA A 91 7.02 0.44 -8.94
C ALA A 91 8.21 1.16 -9.59
N PHE A 92 9.39 1.05 -8.98
CA PHE A 92 10.63 1.57 -9.53
C PHE A 92 10.94 0.95 -10.90
N TRP A 93 11.00 -0.39 -11.00
CA TRP A 93 11.28 -1.07 -12.27
C TRP A 93 10.22 -0.82 -13.33
N ALA A 94 8.95 -0.73 -12.94
CA ALA A 94 7.87 -0.39 -13.87
C ALA A 94 8.04 1.02 -14.43
N THR A 95 8.40 2.00 -13.60
CA THR A 95 8.69 3.35 -14.05
C THR A 95 9.90 3.37 -15.00
N VAL A 96 10.99 2.68 -14.67
CA VAL A 96 12.16 2.55 -15.56
C VAL A 96 11.76 1.96 -16.91
N ALA A 97 10.99 0.87 -16.91
CA ALA A 97 10.57 0.16 -18.13
C ALA A 97 9.62 0.98 -19.01
N VAL A 98 8.68 1.72 -18.41
CA VAL A 98 7.66 2.48 -19.15
C VAL A 98 8.21 3.81 -19.66
N PHE A 99 9.03 4.47 -18.85
CA PHE A 99 9.39 5.87 -19.08
C PHE A 99 10.84 6.08 -19.50
N GLY A 100 11.68 5.03 -19.46
CA GLY A 100 13.10 5.12 -19.82
C GLY A 100 13.81 6.14 -18.92
N LEU A 101 14.09 5.74 -17.68
CA LEU A 101 15.00 6.47 -16.80
C LEU A 101 16.46 6.12 -17.15
#